data_AF-A0A832N344-F1
#
_entry.id   AF-A0A832N344-F1
#
_cell.length_a   1.000
_cell.length_b   1.000
_cell.length_c   1.000
_cell.angle_alpha   90.00
_cell.angle_beta   90.00
_cell.angle_gamma   90.00
#
_symmetry.space_group_name_H-M   'P 1'
#
loop_
_entity.id
_entity.type
_entity.pdbx_description
1 polymer ?
#
loop_
_entity_poly.entity_id
_entity_poly.type
_entity_poly.pdbx_seq_one_letter_code
_entity_poly.pdbx_strand_id
1 'polypeptide(L)'
;MPIYNDQALGNNFDPGAPPALPTSVTVISITLNDADGDGFISPNGTDQVNGSNVTRVWVGDTVTINGVQITGVTFYTADGSRYFTPTDGTVLTPGTASATTFVTTSTQVPVSSLSPPCFTAGTMIATPDGDVPVEDLQPGDLVLTQDHG
;
A
#
# COMPACT_ATOMS: atom_id res chain seq x y z
N MET A 1 3.18 -19.01 1.28
CA MET A 1 3.64 -17.67 1.72
C MET A 1 2.62 -16.67 1.21
N PRO A 2 2.04 -15.85 2.09
CA PRO A 2 1.04 -14.87 1.68
C PRO A 2 1.70 -13.74 0.87
N ILE A 3 1.20 -13.53 -0.34
CA ILE A 3 1.56 -12.39 -1.18
C ILE A 3 0.36 -11.44 -1.18
N TYR A 4 0.62 -10.19 -0.84
CA TYR A 4 -0.35 -9.10 -0.82
C TYR A 4 -0.09 -8.17 -2.00
N ASN A 5 -1.15 -7.59 -2.56
CA ASN A 5 -1.04 -6.53 -3.56
C ASN A 5 -1.30 -5.19 -2.88
N ASP A 6 -0.55 -4.17 -3.25
CA ASP A 6 -0.74 -2.81 -2.75
C ASP A 6 -0.41 -1.78 -3.83
N GLN A 7 -0.75 -0.52 -3.58
CA GLN A 7 -0.36 0.61 -4.39
C GLN A 7 0.98 1.19 -3.88
N ALA A 8 1.75 1.80 -4.77
CA ALA A 8 2.87 2.65 -4.35
C ALA A 8 3.05 3.84 -5.28
N LEU A 9 3.74 4.86 -4.81
CA LEU A 9 4.22 5.93 -5.69
C LEU A 9 5.32 5.38 -6.62
N GLY A 10 5.15 5.63 -7.92
CA GLY A 10 6.08 5.20 -8.96
C GLY A 10 7.38 5.99 -8.99
N ASN A 11 8.26 5.64 -9.94
CA ASN A 11 9.53 6.34 -10.20
C ASN A 11 10.48 6.41 -8.99
N ASN A 12 10.48 5.37 -8.15
CA ASN A 12 11.41 5.27 -7.04
C ASN A 12 11.26 6.41 -6.01
N PHE A 13 10.03 6.92 -5.85
CA PHE A 13 9.76 8.08 -4.99
C PHE A 13 10.12 7.79 -3.53
N ASP A 14 10.90 8.68 -2.94
CA ASP A 14 11.43 8.58 -1.59
C ASP A 14 11.11 9.85 -0.81
N PRO A 15 10.22 9.83 0.19
CA PRO A 15 9.89 10.99 1.01
C PRO A 15 11.10 11.61 1.73
N GLY A 16 12.16 10.83 2.00
CA GLY A 16 13.41 11.30 2.61
C GLY A 16 14.36 11.99 1.64
N ALA A 17 14.18 11.80 0.33
CA ALA A 17 14.96 12.42 -0.73
C ALA A 17 14.11 12.63 -2.00
N PRO A 18 13.02 13.42 -1.94
CA PRO A 18 12.08 13.52 -3.04
C PRO A 18 12.70 14.29 -4.22
N PRO A 19 12.17 14.11 -5.44
CA PRO A 19 12.40 15.07 -6.52
C PRO A 19 12.03 16.49 -6.08
N ALA A 20 12.54 17.51 -6.78
CA ALA A 20 12.20 18.91 -6.49
C ALA A 20 10.68 19.10 -6.46
N LEU A 21 10.16 19.60 -5.33
CA LEU A 21 8.72 19.81 -5.13
C LEU A 21 8.31 21.23 -5.55
N PRO A 22 7.09 21.42 -6.08
CA PRO A 22 6.10 20.38 -6.36
C PRO A 22 6.49 19.51 -7.56
N THR A 23 6.08 18.24 -7.55
CA THR A 23 6.35 17.28 -8.63
C THR A 23 5.16 16.39 -8.95
N SER A 24 5.06 15.93 -10.19
CA SER A 24 4.02 14.98 -10.61
C SER A 24 4.38 13.57 -10.13
N VAL A 25 3.42 12.90 -9.50
CA VAL A 25 3.56 11.52 -9.04
C VAL A 25 2.57 10.61 -9.75
N THR A 26 3.01 9.38 -10.01
CA THR A 26 2.20 8.31 -10.59
C THR A 26 2.00 7.22 -9.55
N VAL A 27 0.99 6.38 -9.73
CA VAL A 27 0.69 5.25 -8.86
C VAL A 27 0.94 3.96 -9.64
N ILE A 28 1.63 3.02 -9.00
CA ILE A 28 1.92 1.68 -9.53
C ILE A 28 1.38 0.62 -8.57
N SER A 29 1.20 -0.60 -9.08
CA SER A 29 0.94 -1.77 -8.23
C SER A 29 2.26 -2.41 -7.81
N ILE A 30 2.30 -2.89 -6.58
CA ILE A 30 3.42 -3.66 -6.02
C ILE A 30 2.89 -4.94 -5.38
N THR A 31 3.79 -5.93 -5.26
CA THR A 31 3.57 -7.15 -4.49
C THR A 31 4.41 -7.10 -3.22
N LEU A 32 3.80 -7.46 -2.09
CA LEU A 32 4.43 -7.56 -0.78
C LEU A 32 4.40 -9.04 -0.38
N ASN A 33 5.57 -9.63 -0.20
CA ASN A 33 5.72 -11.03 0.18
C ASN A 33 6.21 -11.10 1.63
N ASP A 34 5.30 -11.44 2.55
CA ASP A 34 5.62 -11.87 3.91
C ASP A 34 6.08 -13.33 3.80
N ALA A 35 7.40 -13.49 3.68
CA ALA A 35 7.98 -14.76 3.25
C ALA A 35 8.11 -15.74 4.42
N ASP A 36 8.32 -15.25 5.63
CA ASP A 36 8.41 -16.08 6.83
C ASP A 36 7.05 -16.28 7.53
N GLY A 37 6.02 -15.51 7.13
CA GLY A 37 4.63 -15.69 7.55
C GLY A 37 4.38 -15.18 8.96
N ASP A 38 5.16 -14.21 9.44
CA ASP A 38 5.04 -13.66 10.79
C ASP A 38 4.00 -12.52 10.90
N GLY A 39 3.41 -12.12 9.77
CA GLY A 39 2.40 -11.06 9.68
C GLY A 39 2.99 -9.66 9.55
N PHE A 40 4.30 -9.53 9.30
CA PHE A 40 4.99 -8.26 9.10
C PHE A 40 5.75 -8.25 7.78
N ILE A 41 5.97 -7.04 7.26
CA ILE A 41 7.01 -6.79 6.26
C ILE A 41 8.17 -6.11 7.00
N SER A 42 9.33 -6.76 6.98
CA SER A 42 10.46 -6.40 7.82
C SER A 42 11.81 -6.47 7.06
N PRO A 43 12.84 -5.74 7.54
CA PRO A 43 14.18 -5.78 6.94
C PRO A 43 15.04 -6.93 7.51
N ASN A 44 14.46 -8.13 7.63
CA ASN A 44 15.12 -9.31 8.20
C ASN A 44 15.84 -10.19 7.15
N GLY A 45 15.70 -9.86 5.87
CA GLY A 45 16.30 -10.56 4.75
C GLY A 45 15.43 -11.67 4.12
N THR A 46 14.21 -11.87 4.60
CA THR A 46 13.24 -12.83 4.01
C THR A 46 12.15 -12.12 3.23
N ASP A 47 11.61 -11.01 3.74
CA ASP A 47 10.46 -10.34 3.13
C ASP A 47 10.85 -9.54 1.89
N GLN A 48 9.91 -9.42 0.95
CA GLN A 48 10.20 -8.86 -0.36
C GLN A 48 9.13 -7.88 -0.84
N VAL A 49 9.55 -6.86 -1.58
CA VAL A 49 8.67 -6.06 -2.45
C VAL A 49 9.05 -6.33 -3.89
N ASN A 50 8.09 -6.74 -4.72
CA ASN A 50 8.32 -7.09 -6.13
C ASN A 50 9.47 -8.11 -6.35
N GLY A 51 9.61 -9.05 -5.42
CA GLY A 51 10.66 -10.09 -5.47
C GLY A 51 12.06 -9.62 -5.05
N SER A 52 12.21 -8.37 -4.62
CA SER A 52 13.47 -7.82 -4.08
C SER A 52 13.41 -7.74 -2.56
N ASN A 53 14.45 -8.21 -1.87
CA ASN A 53 14.47 -8.27 -0.41
C ASN A 53 14.34 -6.87 0.21
N VAL A 54 13.52 -6.75 1.23
CA VAL A 54 13.38 -5.55 2.05
C VAL A 54 14.64 -5.36 2.88
N THR A 55 15.17 -4.14 2.86
CA THR A 55 16.39 -3.76 3.58
C THR A 55 16.14 -2.67 4.61
N ARG A 56 15.11 -1.83 4.42
CA ARG A 56 14.64 -0.83 5.38
C ARG A 56 13.13 -0.60 5.24
N VAL A 57 12.50 -0.24 6.34
CA VAL A 57 11.06 0.03 6.46
C VAL A 57 10.88 1.31 7.26
N TRP A 58 10.35 2.35 6.64
CA TRP A 58 10.24 3.70 7.22
C TRP A 58 8.78 4.04 7.53
N VAL A 59 8.25 3.48 8.63
CA VAL A 59 6.85 3.69 9.02
C VAL A 59 6.67 5.10 9.58
N GLY A 60 5.70 5.85 9.03
CA GLY A 60 5.39 7.22 9.43
C GLY A 60 5.92 8.29 8.49
N ASP A 61 6.49 7.91 7.35
CA ASP A 61 6.75 8.86 6.26
C ASP A 61 5.43 9.49 5.78
N THR A 62 5.48 10.73 5.32
CA THR A 62 4.29 11.40 4.77
C THR A 62 4.56 12.02 3.41
N VAL A 63 3.51 12.06 2.58
CA VAL A 63 3.49 12.76 1.29
C VAL A 63 2.18 13.54 1.18
N THR A 64 2.27 14.83 0.84
CA THR A 64 1.09 15.65 0.54
C THR A 64 0.84 15.66 -0.96
N ILE A 65 -0.25 15.03 -1.42
CA ILE A 65 -0.64 14.94 -2.83
C ILE A 65 -1.94 15.72 -3.02
N ASN A 66 -1.96 16.67 -3.96
CA ASN A 66 -3.14 17.51 -4.24
C ASN A 66 -3.73 18.19 -2.99
N GLY A 67 -2.90 18.50 -2.00
CA GLY A 67 -3.31 19.13 -0.74
C GLY A 67 -3.76 18.16 0.36
N VAL A 68 -3.80 16.85 0.10
CA VAL A 68 -4.11 15.82 1.10
C VAL A 68 -2.81 15.21 1.61
N GLN A 69 -2.57 15.28 2.92
CA GLN A 69 -1.44 14.58 3.54
C GLN A 69 -1.80 13.11 3.72
N ILE A 70 -0.89 12.24 3.29
CA ILE A 70 -0.99 10.79 3.38
C ILE A 70 0.15 10.31 4.27
N THR A 71 -0.16 9.51 5.28
CA THR A 71 0.80 8.81 6.14
C THR A 71 0.98 7.39 5.63
N GLY A 72 2.24 6.97 5.50
CA GLY A 72 2.57 5.69 4.92
C GLY A 72 3.85 5.08 5.46
N VAL A 73 4.31 4.08 4.72
CA VAL A 73 5.59 3.42 4.91
C VAL A 73 6.37 3.48 3.60
N THR A 74 7.66 3.79 3.70
CA THR A 74 8.58 3.64 2.57
C THR A 74 9.42 2.38 2.74
N PHE A 75 9.35 1.47 1.77
CA PHE A 75 10.22 0.31 1.71
C PHE A 75 11.46 0.62 0.88
N TYR A 76 12.65 0.27 1.39
CA TYR A 76 13.86 0.19 0.57
C TYR A 76 14.20 -1.27 0.32
N THR A 77 14.57 -1.58 -0.91
CA THR A 77 14.82 -2.95 -1.37
C THR A 77 16.24 -3.15 -1.89
N ALA A 78 16.71 -4.39 -1.92
CA ALA A 78 18.10 -4.75 -2.19
C ALA A 78 18.58 -4.39 -3.61
N ASP A 79 17.67 -4.34 -4.58
CA ASP A 79 17.88 -3.85 -5.95
C ASP A 79 17.97 -2.31 -6.05
N GLY A 80 17.82 -1.60 -4.93
CA GLY A 80 17.85 -0.15 -4.87
C GLY A 80 16.51 0.52 -5.17
N SER A 81 15.41 -0.23 -5.21
CA SER A 81 14.07 0.32 -5.39
C SER A 81 13.47 0.84 -4.07
N ARG A 82 12.55 1.79 -4.18
CA ARG A 82 11.85 2.51 -3.13
C ARG A 82 10.37 2.55 -3.46
N TYR A 83 9.56 2.24 -2.47
CA TYR A 83 8.11 2.17 -2.60
C TYR A 83 7.45 2.81 -1.38
N PHE A 84 6.87 4.00 -1.57
CA PHE A 84 5.97 4.60 -0.58
C PHE A 84 4.55 4.08 -0.81
N THR A 85 3.96 3.47 0.21
CA THR A 85 2.56 3.03 0.23
C THR A 85 1.83 3.59 1.47
N PRO A 86 0.53 3.93 1.41
CA PRO A 86 -0.22 4.40 2.56
C PRO A 86 -0.38 3.34 3.66
N THR A 87 -0.47 3.81 4.90
CA THR A 87 -0.79 3.00 6.09
C THR A 87 -1.93 3.60 6.90
N ASP A 88 -2.55 4.67 6.39
CA ASP A 88 -3.63 5.42 7.05
C ASP A 88 -5.02 5.16 6.43
N GLY A 89 -5.11 4.16 5.56
CA GLY A 89 -6.34 3.80 4.84
C GLY A 89 -6.65 4.68 3.63
N THR A 90 -5.80 5.65 3.29
CA THR A 90 -5.98 6.43 2.07
C THR A 90 -5.65 5.59 0.82
N VAL A 91 -6.29 5.93 -0.30
CA VAL A 91 -6.02 5.36 -1.62
C VAL A 91 -5.12 6.34 -2.38
N LEU A 92 -3.99 5.85 -2.93
CA LEU A 92 -3.13 6.70 -3.74
C LEU A 92 -3.81 7.05 -5.06
N THR A 93 -3.73 8.33 -5.42
CA THR A 93 -4.17 8.82 -6.74
C THR A 93 -3.03 9.60 -7.40
N PRO A 94 -2.87 9.50 -8.74
CA PRO A 94 -1.91 10.34 -9.45
C PRO A 94 -2.19 11.82 -9.22
N GLY A 95 -1.14 12.64 -9.14
CA GLY A 95 -1.33 14.05 -8.80
C GLY A 95 -0.03 14.81 -8.65
N THR A 96 -0.10 15.92 -7.93
CA THR A 96 1.05 16.76 -7.60
C THR A 96 1.42 16.58 -6.14
N ALA A 97 2.58 16.00 -5.87
CA ALA A 97 3.18 15.99 -4.55
C ALA A 97 3.78 17.38 -4.26
N SER A 98 3.44 17.97 -3.12
CA SER A 98 3.86 19.33 -2.75
C SER A 98 4.68 19.41 -1.47
N ALA A 99 4.62 18.40 -0.60
CA ALA A 99 5.41 18.31 0.62
C ALA A 99 5.67 16.84 1.00
N THR A 100 6.75 16.58 1.74
CA THR A 100 7.04 15.28 2.34
C THR A 100 7.61 15.45 3.75
N THR A 101 7.45 14.42 4.58
CA THR A 101 8.24 14.24 5.81
C THR A 101 8.79 12.83 5.86
N PHE A 102 9.88 12.64 6.59
CA PHE A 102 10.50 11.32 6.73
C PHE A 102 10.86 11.01 8.18
N VAL A 103 10.83 9.72 8.50
CA VAL A 103 11.38 9.19 9.75
C VAL A 103 12.83 8.73 9.55
N THR A 104 13.58 8.59 10.63
CA THR A 104 15.02 8.22 10.59
C THR A 104 15.33 6.87 11.22
N THR A 105 14.31 6.18 11.74
CA THR A 105 14.45 4.86 12.37
C THR A 105 13.70 3.83 11.55
N SER A 106 14.42 2.79 11.11
CA SER A 106 13.81 1.66 10.39
C SER A 106 13.14 0.73 11.38
N THR A 107 11.96 0.22 11.02
CA THR A 107 11.15 -0.68 11.86
C THR A 107 10.63 -1.88 11.04
N GLN A 108 9.42 -2.35 11.33
CA GLN A 108 8.63 -3.31 10.56
C GLN A 108 7.19 -2.78 10.52
N VAL A 109 6.40 -3.24 9.55
CA VAL A 109 5.01 -2.81 9.38
C VAL A 109 4.10 -4.04 9.30
N PRO A 110 2.98 -4.09 10.06
CA PRO A 110 2.07 -5.22 9.99
C PRO A 110 1.36 -5.24 8.64
N VAL A 111 1.25 -6.40 8.00
CA VAL A 111 0.57 -6.55 6.71
C VAL A 111 -0.89 -6.07 6.75
N SER A 112 -1.52 -6.12 7.93
CA SER A 112 -2.89 -5.63 8.17
C SER A 112 -3.04 -4.11 8.10
N SER A 113 -1.92 -3.36 8.08
CA SER A 113 -1.92 -1.90 7.92
C SER A 113 -1.64 -1.45 6.48
N LEU A 114 -1.33 -2.41 5.60
CA LEU A 114 -0.98 -2.18 4.21
C LEU A 114 -2.19 -2.46 3.31
N SER A 115 -2.31 -1.65 2.27
CA SER A 115 -3.49 -1.54 1.40
C SER A 115 -4.76 -1.08 2.15
N PRO A 116 -5.60 -0.21 1.54
CA PRO A 116 -7.02 -0.29 1.86
C PRO A 116 -7.51 -1.72 1.57
N PRO A 117 -8.47 -2.27 2.31
CA PRO A 117 -9.05 -3.57 2.02
C PRO A 117 -9.81 -3.52 0.69
N CYS A 118 -9.07 -3.63 -0.40
CA CYS A 118 -9.61 -3.78 -1.75
C CYS A 118 -9.76 -5.28 -1.97
N PHE A 119 -10.98 -5.74 -2.17
CA PHE A 119 -11.18 -7.08 -2.70
C PHE A 119 -10.46 -7.18 -4.06
N THR A 120 -9.64 -8.22 -4.23
CA THR A 120 -9.04 -8.51 -5.54
C THR A 120 -10.15 -8.77 -6.56
N ALA A 121 -9.94 -8.41 -7.83
CA ALA A 121 -10.89 -8.77 -8.89
C ALA A 121 -11.17 -10.29 -8.86
N GLY A 122 -12.44 -10.67 -9.05
CA GLY A 122 -12.94 -12.03 -8.90
C GLY A 122 -13.24 -12.44 -7.45
N THR A 123 -13.00 -11.57 -6.47
CA THR A 123 -13.48 -11.84 -5.10
C THR A 123 -15.00 -11.83 -5.09
N MET A 124 -15.58 -12.96 -4.72
CA MET A 124 -17.02 -13.12 -4.64
C MET A 124 -17.56 -12.51 -3.33
N ILE A 125 -18.50 -11.58 -3.46
CA ILE A 125 -19.20 -10.93 -2.36
C ILE A 125 -20.61 -11.51 -2.25
N ALA A 126 -20.96 -11.99 -1.06
CA ALA A 126 -22.26 -12.57 -0.82
C ALA A 126 -23.35 -11.50 -0.88
N THR A 127 -24.32 -11.68 -1.77
CA THR A 127 -25.55 -10.88 -1.86
C THR A 127 -26.78 -11.76 -1.61
N PRO A 128 -27.97 -11.20 -1.33
CA PRO A 128 -29.19 -11.99 -1.19
C PRO A 128 -29.53 -12.86 -2.41
N ASP A 129 -29.11 -12.43 -3.60
CA ASP A 129 -29.40 -13.12 -4.87
C ASP A 129 -28.25 -14.06 -5.31
N GLY A 130 -27.22 -14.20 -4.49
CA GLY A 130 -26.06 -15.05 -4.73
C GLY A 130 -24.73 -14.30 -4.66
N ASP A 131 -23.64 -15.02 -4.87
CA ASP A 131 -22.32 -14.44 -4.86
C ASP A 131 -22.08 -13.60 -6.13
N VAL A 132 -21.64 -12.36 -5.97
CA VAL A 132 -21.33 -11.41 -7.05
C VAL A 132 -19.85 -11.01 -6.99
N PRO A 133 -19.08 -11.07 -8.09
CA PRO A 133 -17.69 -10.62 -8.05
C PRO A 133 -17.63 -9.13 -7.74
N VAL A 134 -16.64 -8.70 -6.96
CA VAL A 134 -16.54 -7.33 -6.44
C VAL A 134 -16.58 -6.26 -7.53
N GLU A 135 -16.01 -6.53 -8.70
CA GLU A 135 -15.99 -5.63 -9.85
C GLU A 135 -17.35 -5.41 -10.52
N ASP A 136 -18.32 -6.31 -10.28
CA ASP A 136 -19.67 -6.22 -10.83
C ASP A 136 -20.67 -5.56 -9.85
N LEU A 137 -20.29 -5.33 -8.59
CA LEU A 137 -21.13 -4.64 -7.61
C LEU A 137 -21.32 -3.17 -7.96
N GLN A 138 -22.57 -2.69 -7.83
CA GLN A 138 -22.97 -1.32 -8.10
C GLN A 138 -23.59 -0.65 -6.87
N PRO A 139 -23.52 0.69 -6.77
CA PRO A 139 -24.24 1.43 -5.74
C PRO A 139 -25.74 1.11 -5.77
N GLY A 140 -26.25 0.54 -4.68
CA GLY A 140 -27.63 0.06 -4.56
C GLY A 140 -27.75 -1.45 -4.38
N ASP A 141 -26.68 -2.21 -4.67
CA ASP A 141 -26.65 -3.64 -4.41
C ASP A 141 -26.59 -3.94 -2.92
N LEU A 142 -27.38 -4.95 -2.50
CA LEU A 142 -27.38 -5.42 -1.12
C LEU A 142 -26.24 -6.40 -0.92
N VAL A 143 -25.43 -6.16 0.10
CA VAL A 143 -24.41 -7.11 0.56
C VAL A 143 -24.88 -7.76 1.86
N LEU A 144 -24.64 -9.05 2.01
CA LEU A 144 -24.90 -9.75 3.26
C LEU A 144 -23.79 -9.43 4.26
N THR A 145 -24.14 -8.82 5.38
CA THR A 145 -23.22 -8.59 6.50
C THR A 145 -23.45 -9.65 7.58
N GLN A 146 -22.39 -10.02 8.30
CA GLN A 146 -22.45 -11.07 9.32
C GLN A 146 -23.38 -10.71 10.49
N ASP A 147 -23.54 -9.43 10.76
CA ASP A 147 -24.36 -8.85 11.82
C ASP A 147 -25.78 -8.47 11.38
N HIS A 148 -26.12 -8.62 10.09
CA HIS A 148 -27.36 -8.12 9.49
C HIS A 148 -27.54 -6.59 9.55
N GLY A 149 -26.48 -5.83 9.85
CA GLY A 149 -26.46 -4.36 9.89
C GLY A 149 -26.74 -3.75 11.25
#